data_AF-A0A1Q2MDQ9-F1
#
_entry.id   AF-A0A1Q2MDQ9-F1
#
_cell.length_a   1.000
_cell.length_b   1.000
_cell.length_c   1.000
_cell.angle_alpha   90.00
_cell.angle_beta   90.00
_cell.angle_gamma   90.00
#
_symmetry.space_group_name_H-M   'P 1'
#
loop_
_entity.id
_entity.type
_entity.pdbx_description
1 polymer ?
#
loop_
_entity_poly.entity_id
_entity_poly.type
_entity_poly.pdbx_seq_one_letter_code
_entity_poly.pdbx_strand_id
1 'polypeptide(L)'
;MEYAAGKAGRIFALRLFEGEDVYESIEKTARIENIKHGSVLITGGIRKADVVVGPRQEKPKLEGWFKQFAGPGEVLGVGTLYWDEQGPKLHLHAAMGRGDDYIVGCPRGGAEVFLVLEVTIIEITGIKASRVKDSQSGVNLLRIEEDN
;
A
#
# COMPACT_ATOMS: atom_id res chain seq x y z
N MET A 1 -9.91 19.95 -0.13
CA MET A 1 -9.37 19.06 -1.17
C MET A 1 -8.00 19.61 -1.49
N GLU A 2 -6.95 18.81 -1.33
CA GLU A 2 -5.59 19.18 -1.70
C GLU A 2 -5.29 18.48 -3.04
N TYR A 3 -4.58 19.13 -3.95
CA TYR A 3 -4.23 18.54 -5.25
C TYR A 3 -2.94 19.15 -5.79
N ALA A 4 -2.22 18.38 -6.60
CA ALA A 4 -1.06 18.85 -7.37
C ALA A 4 -0.98 18.09 -8.70
N ALA A 5 -0.47 18.76 -9.73
CA ALA A 5 -0.25 18.17 -11.05
C ALA A 5 1.21 17.74 -11.19
N GLY A 6 1.44 16.43 -11.20
CA GLY A 6 2.76 15.83 -11.44
C GLY A 6 2.94 15.27 -12.85
N LYS A 7 4.07 14.59 -13.05
CA LYS A 7 4.37 13.80 -14.26
C LYS A 7 4.69 12.37 -13.88
N ALA A 8 4.34 11.43 -14.75
CA ALA A 8 4.86 10.07 -14.67
C ALA A 8 6.39 10.11 -14.82
N GLY A 9 7.09 9.56 -13.82
CA GLY A 9 8.53 9.39 -13.79
C GLY A 9 8.94 8.00 -14.28
N ARG A 10 9.89 7.39 -13.58
CA ARG A 10 10.36 6.03 -13.86
C ARG A 10 9.25 5.00 -13.56
N ILE A 11 9.28 3.88 -14.29
CA ILE A 11 8.39 2.74 -14.04
C ILE A 11 9.27 1.56 -13.60
N PHE A 12 8.88 0.91 -12.52
CA PHE A 12 9.58 -0.25 -11.96
C PHE A 12 8.69 -1.47 -12.05
N ALA A 13 9.20 -2.54 -12.64
CA ALA A 13 8.58 -3.85 -12.62
C ALA A 13 9.35 -4.73 -11.63
N LEU A 14 8.66 -5.20 -10.60
CA LEU A 14 9.21 -6.08 -9.59
C LEU A 14 8.52 -7.44 -9.70
N ARG A 15 9.30 -8.49 -9.42
CA ARG A 15 8.82 -9.84 -9.19
C ARG A 15 9.20 -10.22 -7.77
N LEU A 16 8.20 -10.38 -6.93
CA LEU A 16 8.39 -10.92 -5.59
C LEU A 16 8.20 -12.44 -5.62
N PHE A 17 8.90 -13.12 -4.74
CA PHE A 17 8.97 -14.58 -4.62
C PHE A 17 8.22 -15.07 -3.39
N GLU A 18 7.98 -16.38 -3.36
CA GLU A 18 7.41 -17.08 -2.20
C GLU A 18 8.03 -16.62 -0.88
N GLY A 19 7.18 -16.29 0.10
CA GLY A 19 7.60 -15.96 1.46
C GLY A 19 8.07 -14.52 1.66
N GLU A 20 8.23 -13.72 0.60
CA GLU A 20 8.58 -12.31 0.74
C GLU A 20 7.38 -11.50 1.27
N ASP A 21 7.66 -10.52 2.14
CA ASP A 21 6.66 -9.54 2.58
C ASP A 21 6.47 -8.46 1.50
N VAL A 22 5.21 -8.20 1.16
CA VAL A 22 4.82 -7.24 0.12
C VAL A 22 5.21 -5.82 0.49
N TYR A 23 5.00 -5.41 1.74
CA TYR A 23 5.29 -4.04 2.18
C TYR A 23 6.79 -3.79 2.26
N GLU A 24 7.54 -4.70 2.89
CA GLU A 24 8.98 -4.58 3.03
C GLU A 24 9.67 -4.51 1.66
N SER A 25 9.29 -5.41 0.74
CA SER A 25 9.89 -5.47 -0.61
C SER A 25 9.67 -4.16 -1.38
N ILE A 26 8.44 -3.62 -1.36
CA ILE A 26 8.09 -2.39 -2.08
C ILE A 26 8.72 -1.17 -1.42
N GLU A 27 8.67 -1.03 -0.09
CA GLU A 27 9.27 0.09 0.64
C GLU A 27 10.81 0.07 0.56
N LYS A 28 11.43 -1.11 0.57
CA LYS A 28 12.87 -1.27 0.35
C LYS A 28 13.27 -0.82 -1.05
N THR A 29 12.51 -1.22 -2.06
CA THR A 29 12.77 -0.81 -3.46
C THR A 29 12.63 0.70 -3.60
N ALA A 30 11.55 1.27 -3.06
CA ALA A 30 11.34 2.72 -3.03
C ALA A 30 12.48 3.48 -2.34
N ARG A 31 13.05 2.91 -1.28
CA ARG A 31 14.18 3.52 -0.57
C ARG A 31 15.46 3.48 -1.40
N ILE A 32 15.79 2.32 -2.00
CA ILE A 32 16.98 2.14 -2.85
C ILE A 32 16.93 3.08 -4.06
N GLU A 33 15.78 3.14 -4.71
CA GLU A 33 15.57 3.91 -5.94
C GLU A 33 15.20 5.38 -5.67
N ASN A 34 15.06 5.75 -4.40
CA ASN A 34 14.65 7.08 -3.93
C ASN A 34 13.30 7.56 -4.53
N ILE A 35 12.34 6.65 -4.66
CA ILE A 35 10.98 6.95 -5.16
C ILE A 35 10.21 7.66 -4.05
N LYS A 36 10.00 8.98 -4.19
CA LYS A 36 9.28 9.79 -3.19
C LYS A 36 7.77 9.61 -3.22
N HIS A 37 7.23 9.48 -4.43
CA HIS A 37 5.80 9.39 -4.69
C HIS A 37 5.56 8.37 -5.80
N GLY A 38 4.51 7.56 -5.68
CA GLY A 38 4.20 6.61 -6.73
C GLY A 38 2.82 5.97 -6.61
N SER A 39 2.29 5.54 -7.75
CA SER A 39 1.17 4.60 -7.80
C SER A 39 1.72 3.17 -7.86
N VAL A 40 1.08 2.25 -7.16
CA VAL A 40 1.49 0.85 -7.06
C VAL A 40 0.35 -0.03 -7.50
N LEU A 41 0.62 -0.98 -8.40
CA LEU A 41 -0.30 -2.02 -8.83
C LEU A 41 0.32 -3.37 -8.49
N ILE A 42 -0.47 -4.29 -7.95
CA ILE A 42 -0.03 -5.66 -7.67
C ILE A 42 -0.97 -6.68 -8.30
N THR A 43 -0.44 -7.79 -8.79
CA THR A 43 -1.21 -8.93 -9.29
C THR A 43 -0.42 -10.22 -9.12
N GLY A 44 -1.05 -11.30 -8.65
CA GLY A 44 -0.39 -12.59 -8.47
C GLY A 44 -0.94 -13.37 -7.28
N GLY A 45 -0.09 -14.14 -6.61
CA GLY A 45 -0.47 -14.99 -5.49
C GLY A 45 -0.16 -14.39 -4.12
N ILE A 46 -1.06 -14.60 -3.16
CA ILE A 46 -0.85 -14.29 -1.74
C ILE A 46 -1.05 -15.54 -0.88
N ARG A 47 -0.12 -15.76 0.06
CA ARG A 47 -0.15 -16.88 1.00
C ARG A 47 -1.05 -16.58 2.18
N LYS A 48 -0.88 -15.41 2.78
CA LYS A 48 -1.64 -14.96 3.94
C LYS A 48 -1.53 -13.44 4.09
N ALA A 49 -2.51 -12.85 4.76
CA ALA A 49 -2.44 -11.47 5.22
C ALA A 49 -3.45 -11.26 6.35
N ASP A 50 -3.11 -10.40 7.31
CA ASP A 50 -4.14 -9.72 8.09
C ASP A 50 -4.69 -8.56 7.26
N VAL A 51 -6.00 -8.38 7.25
CA VAL A 51 -6.65 -7.39 6.38
C VAL A 51 -7.60 -6.55 7.19
N VAL A 52 -7.41 -5.23 7.14
CA VAL A 52 -8.38 -4.26 7.67
C VAL A 52 -9.50 -4.13 6.65
N VAL A 53 -10.70 -4.58 7.01
CA VAL A 53 -11.89 -4.58 6.12
C VAL A 53 -12.82 -3.38 6.36
N GLY A 54 -12.33 -2.36 7.05
CA GLY A 54 -13.08 -1.18 7.46
C GLY A 54 -12.95 -0.92 8.96
N PRO A 55 -13.60 0.13 9.48
CA PRO A 55 -13.63 0.40 10.91
C PRO A 55 -14.58 -0.57 11.64
N ARG A 56 -14.16 -1.04 12.80
CA ARG A 56 -15.07 -1.57 13.83
C ARG A 56 -15.77 -0.44 14.56
N GLN A 57 -15.07 0.68 14.73
CA GLN A 57 -15.55 1.89 15.39
C GLN A 57 -14.88 3.12 14.77
N GLU A 58 -15.67 4.16 14.52
CA GLU A 58 -15.19 5.42 13.92
C GLU A 58 -14.96 6.53 14.95
N LYS A 59 -15.73 6.54 16.06
CA LYS A 59 -15.70 7.56 17.11
C LYS A 59 -15.78 6.92 18.49
N PRO A 60 -15.10 7.47 19.53
CA PRO A 60 -14.26 8.67 19.49
C PRO A 60 -12.85 8.42 18.92
N LYS A 61 -12.50 7.15 18.65
CA LYS A 61 -11.22 6.72 18.09
C LYS A 61 -11.46 5.73 16.96
N LEU A 62 -10.67 5.83 15.90
CA LEU A 62 -10.70 4.89 14.79
C LEU A 62 -10.09 3.55 15.20
N GLU A 63 -10.87 2.48 15.10
CA GLU A 63 -10.43 1.11 15.36
C GLU A 63 -10.70 0.24 14.12
N GLY A 64 -9.65 -0.39 13.58
CA GLY A 64 -9.78 -1.26 12.41
C GLY A 64 -10.43 -2.61 12.74
N TRP A 65 -11.31 -3.09 11.86
CA TRP A 65 -11.80 -4.46 11.87
C TRP A 65 -10.87 -5.34 11.05
N PHE A 66 -10.15 -6.23 11.73
CA PHE A 66 -9.25 -7.17 11.12
C PHE A 66 -9.95 -8.50 10.80
N LYS A 67 -9.64 -9.04 9.63
CA LYS A 67 -9.93 -10.42 9.23
C LYS A 67 -8.66 -11.02 8.61
N GLN A 68 -8.50 -12.32 8.74
CA GLN A 68 -7.35 -13.02 8.17
C GLN A 68 -7.71 -13.62 6.82
N PHE A 69 -6.84 -13.42 5.83
CA PHE A 69 -6.83 -14.24 4.63
C PHE A 69 -5.88 -15.43 4.85
N ALA A 70 -6.39 -16.65 4.71
CA ALA A 70 -5.62 -17.87 4.80
C ALA A 70 -5.59 -18.57 3.44
N GLY A 71 -4.59 -18.24 2.63
CA GLY A 71 -4.41 -18.72 1.27
C GLY A 71 -3.88 -20.15 1.17
N PRO A 72 -3.18 -20.51 0.07
CA PRO A 72 -2.86 -19.63 -1.05
C PRO A 72 -4.09 -19.17 -1.82
N GLY A 73 -4.05 -17.97 -2.40
CA GLY A 73 -5.07 -17.50 -3.33
C GLY A 73 -4.56 -16.40 -4.22
N GLU A 74 -5.45 -15.90 -5.07
CA GLU A 74 -5.18 -14.82 -6.02
C GLU A 74 -5.32 -13.47 -5.32
N VAL A 75 -4.49 -12.50 -5.71
CA VAL A 75 -4.56 -11.12 -5.24
C VAL A 75 -4.44 -10.15 -6.41
N LEU A 76 -5.27 -9.11 -6.37
CA LEU A 76 -5.07 -7.87 -7.12
C LEU A 76 -5.16 -6.69 -6.16
N GLY A 77 -4.37 -5.65 -6.40
CA GLY A 77 -4.38 -4.50 -5.52
C GLY A 77 -3.88 -3.23 -6.17
N VAL A 78 -4.32 -2.12 -5.60
CA VAL A 78 -3.95 -0.77 -5.99
C VAL A 78 -3.53 0.00 -4.75
N GLY A 79 -2.45 0.75 -4.87
CA GLY A 79 -1.86 1.46 -3.76
C GLY A 79 -1.18 2.74 -4.18
N THR A 80 -0.79 3.48 -3.15
CA THR A 80 0.04 4.68 -3.28
C THR A 80 1.22 4.60 -2.34
N LEU A 81 2.34 5.13 -2.82
CA LEU A 81 3.57 5.24 -2.08
C LEU A 81 3.84 6.73 -1.88
N TYR A 82 3.96 7.15 -0.62
CA TYR A 82 4.37 8.50 -0.23
C TYR A 82 5.28 8.39 0.98
N TRP A 83 6.28 9.24 1.08
CA TRP A 83 7.17 9.24 2.24
C TRP A 83 6.51 9.89 3.46
N ASP A 84 6.80 9.36 4.65
CA ASP A 84 6.70 10.10 5.90
C ASP A 84 8.10 10.54 6.38
N GLU A 85 8.19 11.06 7.61
CA GLU A 85 9.45 11.48 8.23
C GLU A 85 10.50 10.35 8.35
N GLN A 86 10.09 9.07 8.32
CA GLN A 86 10.95 7.90 8.47
C GLN A 86 11.29 7.23 7.13
N GLY A 87 10.52 7.51 6.08
CA GLY A 87 10.80 7.09 4.71
C GLY A 87 9.55 6.63 3.94
N PRO A 88 9.71 5.77 2.92
CA PRO A 88 8.58 5.34 2.09
C PRO A 88 7.52 4.62 2.90
N LYS A 89 6.24 4.95 2.67
CA LYS A 89 5.08 4.30 3.26
C LYS A 89 4.07 3.89 2.19
N LEU A 90 3.94 2.58 2.00
CA LEU A 90 2.94 2.01 1.13
C LEU A 90 1.56 2.06 1.79
N HIS A 91 0.56 2.49 1.04
CA HIS A 91 -0.85 2.30 1.38
C HIS A 91 -1.49 1.52 0.25
N LEU A 92 -1.77 0.25 0.51
CA LEU A 92 -2.28 -0.70 -0.48
C LEU A 92 -3.67 -1.16 -0.06
N HIS A 93 -4.62 -1.13 -0.99
CA HIS A 93 -5.88 -1.85 -0.89
C HIS A 93 -5.86 -3.01 -1.89
N ALA A 94 -6.33 -4.17 -1.46
CA ALA A 94 -6.29 -5.38 -2.27
C ALA A 94 -7.55 -6.22 -2.07
N ALA A 95 -7.91 -6.93 -3.14
CA ALA A 95 -8.86 -8.03 -3.13
C ALA A 95 -8.06 -9.33 -3.18
N MET A 96 -8.37 -10.25 -2.27
CA MET A 96 -7.74 -11.57 -2.15
C MET A 96 -8.83 -12.63 -2.18
N GLY A 97 -8.61 -13.74 -2.90
CA GLY A 97 -9.63 -14.76 -3.06
C GLY A 97 -9.11 -16.17 -3.31
N ARG A 98 -9.85 -17.17 -2.81
CA ARG A 98 -9.69 -18.59 -3.12
C ARG A 98 -11.06 -19.25 -3.16
N GLY A 99 -11.53 -19.63 -4.34
CA GLY A 99 -12.89 -20.17 -4.51
C GLY A 99 -13.93 -19.15 -4.05
N ASP A 100 -14.83 -19.55 -3.15
CA ASP A 100 -15.87 -18.69 -2.60
C ASP A 100 -15.41 -17.83 -1.40
N ASP A 101 -14.18 -18.04 -0.91
CA ASP A 101 -13.60 -17.24 0.16
C ASP A 101 -12.89 -16.02 -0.42
N TYR A 102 -13.45 -14.82 -0.20
CA TYR A 102 -12.83 -13.57 -0.64
C TYR A 102 -12.85 -12.50 0.46
N ILE A 103 -11.86 -11.63 0.39
CA ILE A 103 -11.70 -10.50 1.29
C ILE A 103 -11.15 -9.30 0.53
N VAL A 104 -11.74 -8.14 0.77
CA VAL A 104 -11.28 -6.87 0.21
C VAL A 104 -11.01 -5.92 1.37
N GLY A 105 -9.86 -5.28 1.34
CA GLY A 105 -9.49 -4.34 2.37
C GLY A 105 -8.05 -3.89 2.25
N CYS A 106 -7.49 -3.45 3.37
CA CYS A 106 -6.14 -2.95 3.44
C CYS A 106 -5.26 -4.00 4.13
N PRO A 107 -4.40 -4.73 3.38
CA PRO A 107 -3.53 -5.74 3.98
C PRO A 107 -2.58 -5.09 4.98
N ARG A 108 -2.27 -5.79 6.07
CA ARG A 108 -1.41 -5.38 7.17
C ARG A 108 -0.64 -6.60 7.67
N GLY A 109 0.44 -6.35 8.40
CA GLY A 109 1.07 -7.36 9.26
C GLY A 109 1.52 -8.63 8.54
N GLY A 110 2.54 -8.56 7.69
CA GLY A 110 3.13 -9.78 7.12
C GLY A 110 2.36 -10.32 5.90
N ALA A 111 1.97 -9.45 4.97
CA ALA A 111 1.32 -9.87 3.74
C ALA A 111 2.34 -10.64 2.90
N GLU A 112 2.22 -11.97 2.87
CA GLU A 112 3.26 -12.88 2.39
C GLU A 112 2.90 -13.40 1.00
N VAL A 113 3.84 -13.31 0.06
CA VAL A 113 3.66 -13.74 -1.33
C VAL A 113 3.54 -15.25 -1.45
N PHE A 114 2.62 -15.70 -2.30
CA PHE A 114 2.55 -17.09 -2.76
C PHE A 114 3.04 -17.18 -4.21
N LEU A 115 4.02 -18.06 -4.48
CA LEU A 115 4.59 -18.37 -5.79
C LEU A 115 5.24 -17.19 -6.52
N VAL A 116 4.46 -16.19 -6.88
CA VAL A 116 4.89 -14.96 -7.53
C VAL A 116 3.89 -13.83 -7.26
N LEU A 117 4.41 -12.63 -7.00
CA LEU A 117 3.63 -11.40 -7.04
C LEU A 117 4.32 -10.39 -7.96
N GLU A 118 3.61 -9.95 -8.99
CA GLU A 118 4.06 -8.91 -9.89
C GLU A 118 3.65 -7.55 -9.31
N VAL A 119 4.61 -6.63 -9.25
CA VAL A 119 4.37 -5.28 -8.75
C VAL A 119 4.86 -4.28 -9.79
N THR A 120 3.99 -3.34 -10.16
CA THR A 120 4.34 -2.17 -10.97
C THR A 120 4.32 -0.93 -10.09
N ILE A 121 5.41 -0.19 -10.05
CA ILE A 121 5.48 1.13 -9.42
C ILE A 121 5.63 2.17 -10.52
N ILE A 122 4.68 3.11 -10.60
CA ILE A 122 4.74 4.27 -11.48
C ILE A 122 5.11 5.47 -10.60
N GLU A 123 6.35 5.94 -10.73
CA GLU A 123 6.83 7.11 -9.99
C GLU A 123 6.04 8.36 -10.40
N ILE A 124 5.72 9.21 -9.42
CA ILE A 124 5.11 10.52 -9.64
C ILE A 124 6.16 11.58 -9.30
N THR A 125 6.40 12.52 -10.22
CA THR A 125 7.41 13.57 -10.07
C THR A 125 6.78 14.95 -10.22
N GLY A 126 7.48 16.00 -9.76
CA GLY A 126 7.01 17.38 -9.87
C GLY A 126 5.91 17.75 -8.88
N ILE A 127 5.76 16.99 -7.80
CA ILE A 127 4.84 17.30 -6.69
C ILE A 127 5.60 17.31 -5.37
N LYS A 128 5.05 18.03 -4.40
CA LYS A 128 5.44 17.94 -2.98
C LYS A 128 4.30 17.31 -2.21
N ALA A 129 4.52 16.10 -1.75
CA ALA A 129 3.54 15.35 -1.00
C ALA A 129 4.22 14.43 0.02
N SER A 130 3.58 14.22 1.15
CA SER A 130 4.08 13.35 2.21
C SER A 130 2.93 12.76 3.02
N ARG A 131 3.22 11.73 3.82
CA ARG A 131 2.29 11.27 4.85
C ARG A 131 2.61 11.99 6.15
N VAL A 132 1.63 12.69 6.69
CA VAL A 132 1.75 13.47 7.93
C VAL A 132 0.74 12.95 8.94
N LYS A 133 1.17 12.79 10.20
CA LYS A 133 0.28 12.37 11.28
C LYS A 133 -0.82 13.40 11.51
N ASP A 134 -2.06 12.97 11.36
CA ASP A 134 -3.23 13.80 11.61
C ASP A 134 -3.63 13.75 13.09
N SER A 135 -3.82 14.92 13.70
CA SER A 135 -4.07 15.02 15.14
C SER A 135 -5.47 14.56 15.55
N GLN A 136 -6.44 14.60 14.65
CA GLN A 136 -7.83 14.20 14.93
C GLN A 136 -8.00 12.68 14.82
N SER A 137 -7.51 12.10 13.73
CA SER A 137 -7.67 10.67 13.44
C SER A 137 -6.54 9.81 13.99
N GLY A 138 -5.36 10.39 14.27
CA GLY A 138 -4.19 9.70 14.77
C GLY A 138 -3.43 8.88 13.72
N VAL A 139 -3.86 8.89 12.46
CA VAL A 139 -3.24 8.17 11.34
C VAL A 139 -2.42 9.10 10.45
N ASN A 140 -1.47 8.54 9.69
CA ASN A 140 -0.67 9.31 8.74
C ASN A 140 -1.46 9.48 7.42
N LEU A 141 -1.99 10.69 7.20
CA LEU A 141 -2.75 11.05 6.01
C LEU A 141 -1.84 11.63 4.93
N LEU A 142 -2.20 11.44 3.66
CA LEU A 142 -1.58 12.15 2.56
C LEU A 142 -1.81 13.65 2.73
N ARG A 143 -0.73 14.43 2.65
CA ARG A 143 -0.74 15.88 2.52
C ARG A 143 -0.02 16.26 1.24
N ILE A 144 -0.63 17.16 0.49
CA ILE A 144 -0.04 17.75 -0.71
C ILE A 144 0.27 19.20 -0.37
N GLU A 145 1.52 19.59 -0.48
CA GLU A 145 1.93 20.98 -0.28
C GLU A 145 1.53 21.79 -1.51
N GLU A 146 0.79 22.87 -1.29
CA GLU A 146 0.50 23.84 -2.35
C GLU A 146 1.76 24.67 -2.59
N ASP A 147 2.19 24.75 -3.86
CA ASP A 147 3.15 25.78 -4.24
C ASP A 147 2.39 27.12 -4.20
N ASN A 148 2.65 27.94 -3.18
CA ASN A 148 2.12 29.30 -3.05
C ASN A 148 2.42 30.17 -4.29
#